data_AF-A0A401FPR5-F1
#
_entry.id   AF-A0A401FPR5-F1
#
_cell.length_a   1.000
_cell.length_b   1.000
_cell.length_c   1.000
_cell.angle_alpha   90.00
_cell.angle_beta   90.00
_cell.angle_gamma   90.00
#
_symmetry.space_group_name_H-M   'P 1'
#
loop_
_entity.id
_entity.type
_entity.pdbx_description
1 polymer ?
#
loop_
_entity_poly.entity_id
_entity_poly.type
_entity_poly.pdbx_seq_one_letter_code
_entity_poly.pdbx_strand_id
1 'polypeptide(L)'
;MHRVDGALSSDGTRLAIWTEAKGNSDAQKKITALNAKLLFAALKDGNIDAKKDSRVLPKGKFFVSSRIISSYSYPQDSWQGMELSNRTKAGYNWVYLTSGQPGDTTKIVRAPWNFSSPAPETLNVSIPGMGAHETEAPQLYGDNVYFGIEEELSNGSHNHYVYSISKSEF
;
A
#
# COMPACT_ATOMS: atom_id res chain seq x y z
N MET A 1 -9.96 12.99 6.93
CA MET A 1 -8.51 12.68 6.92
C MET A 1 -7.95 12.91 5.53
N HIS A 2 -6.79 13.56 5.40
CA HIS A 2 -6.00 13.49 4.16
C HIS A 2 -4.97 12.39 4.37
N ARG A 3 -4.98 11.36 3.52
CA ARG A 3 -4.03 10.25 3.66
C ARG A 3 -3.12 10.21 2.44
N VAL A 4 -1.84 9.99 2.70
CA VAL A 4 -0.83 9.73 1.70
C VAL A 4 -0.04 8.54 2.19
N ASP A 5 0.19 7.58 1.31
CA ASP A 5 1.06 6.44 1.56
C ASP A 5 1.88 6.16 0.31
N GLY A 6 3.05 5.53 0.49
CA GLY A 6 4.01 5.29 -0.57
C GLY A 6 4.59 3.89 -0.49
N ALA A 7 4.54 3.17 -1.60
CA ALA A 7 5.20 1.87 -1.75
C ALA A 7 6.28 1.96 -2.82
N LEU A 8 7.51 1.59 -2.47
CA LEU A 8 8.56 1.35 -3.46
C LEU A 8 8.42 -0.10 -3.94
N SER A 9 8.40 -0.32 -5.24
CA SER A 9 8.45 -1.69 -5.76
C SER A 9 9.71 -2.41 -5.28
N SER A 10 9.64 -3.72 -5.05
CA SER A 10 10.79 -4.45 -4.48
C SER A 10 12.01 -4.53 -5.42
N ASP A 11 11.85 -4.26 -6.72
CA ASP A 11 12.93 -4.08 -7.69
C ASP A 11 13.46 -2.63 -7.78
N GLY A 12 12.90 -1.72 -6.97
CA GLY A 12 13.30 -0.33 -6.83
C GLY A 12 13.03 0.57 -8.04
N THR A 13 12.26 0.13 -9.06
CA THR A 13 12.07 0.93 -10.28
C THR A 13 10.84 1.85 -10.28
N ARG A 14 9.90 1.64 -9.36
CA ARG A 14 8.69 2.47 -9.21
C ARG A 14 8.39 2.83 -7.77
N LEU A 15 8.05 4.10 -7.56
CA LEU A 15 7.39 4.55 -6.35
C LEU A 15 5.91 4.75 -6.69
N ALA A 16 5.03 3.97 -6.08
CA ALA A 16 3.59 4.20 -6.10
C ALA A 16 3.22 5.07 -4.90
N ILE A 17 2.51 6.17 -5.16
CA ILE A 17 1.98 7.06 -4.15
C ILE A 17 0.47 6.98 -4.21
N TRP A 18 -0.15 6.53 -3.13
CA TRP A 18 -1.58 6.57 -2.94
C TRP A 18 -1.95 7.82 -2.16
N THR A 19 -2.96 8.54 -2.65
CA THR A 19 -3.49 9.74 -2.01
C THR A 19 -4.99 9.65 -1.89
N GLU A 20 -5.53 10.10 -0.77
CA GLU A 20 -6.96 10.26 -0.54
C GLU A 20 -7.26 11.63 0.05
N ALA A 21 -8.22 12.33 -0.56
CA ALA A 21 -8.67 13.64 -0.10
C ALA A 21 -10.03 13.57 0.64
N LYS A 22 -9.97 13.58 1.99
CA LYS A 22 -10.98 13.96 3.03
C LYS A 22 -12.40 13.35 3.03
N GLY A 23 -12.71 12.65 4.14
CA GLY A 23 -13.64 13.12 5.19
C GLY A 23 -15.14 13.16 4.93
N ASN A 24 -15.62 12.66 3.78
CA ASN A 24 -16.98 12.18 3.54
C ASN A 24 -16.97 11.39 2.22
N SER A 25 -18.06 10.68 1.94
CA SER A 25 -18.30 9.66 0.89
C SER A 25 -17.79 9.92 -0.54
N ASP A 26 -17.29 11.12 -0.86
CA ASP A 26 -16.77 11.51 -2.18
C ASP A 26 -15.23 11.60 -2.21
N ALA A 27 -14.55 11.05 -1.21
CA ALA A 27 -13.10 11.09 -1.08
C ALA A 27 -12.42 10.52 -2.35
N GLN A 28 -11.76 11.40 -3.11
CA GLN A 28 -11.06 11.00 -4.32
C GLN A 28 -9.76 10.28 -3.95
N LYS A 29 -9.77 8.95 -4.07
CA LYS A 29 -8.58 8.13 -4.00
C LYS A 29 -7.86 8.19 -5.35
N LYS A 30 -6.54 8.23 -5.32
CA LYS A 30 -5.70 8.28 -6.52
C LYS A 30 -4.39 7.56 -6.26
N ILE A 31 -3.97 6.73 -7.19
CA ILE A 31 -2.63 6.15 -7.22
C ILE A 31 -1.81 6.80 -8.34
N THR A 32 -0.60 7.23 -8.01
CA THR A 32 0.37 7.80 -8.95
C THR A 32 1.65 6.99 -8.92
N ALA A 33 2.11 6.53 -10.09
CA ALA A 33 3.40 5.85 -10.21
C ALA A 33 4.45 6.83 -10.73
N LEU A 34 5.60 6.85 -10.06
CA LEU A 34 6.78 7.63 -10.43
C LEU A 34 7.97 6.72 -10.72
N ASN A 35 8.86 7.17 -11.59
CA ASN A 35 10.14 6.52 -11.86
C ASN A 35 11.09 6.76 -10.68
N ALA A 36 11.28 5.73 -9.85
CA ALA A 36 12.03 5.85 -8.60
C ALA A 36 13.50 6.24 -8.83
N LYS A 37 14.17 5.67 -9.84
CA LYS A 37 15.58 6.00 -10.13
C LYS A 37 15.77 7.47 -10.42
N LEU A 38 14.94 8.04 -11.31
CA LEU A 38 15.05 9.45 -11.69
C LEU A 38 14.65 10.38 -10.54
N LEU A 39 13.60 10.01 -9.79
CA LEU A 39 13.14 10.75 -8.63
C LEU A 39 14.21 10.79 -7.53
N PHE A 40 14.74 9.64 -7.13
CA PHE A 40 15.71 9.55 -6.05
C PHE A 40 17.06 10.16 -6.42
N ALA A 41 17.46 10.12 -7.69
CA ALA A 41 18.61 10.88 -8.15
C ALA A 41 18.41 12.39 -7.93
N ALA A 42 17.24 12.92 -8.28
CA ALA A 42 16.94 14.34 -8.10
C ALA A 42 16.73 14.74 -6.64
N LEU A 43 16.23 13.85 -5.77
CA LEU A 43 16.10 14.12 -4.33
C LEU A 43 17.45 14.30 -3.62
N LYS A 44 18.55 13.80 -4.20
CA LYS A 44 19.90 14.08 -3.70
C LYS A 44 20.31 15.54 -3.89
N ASP A 45 19.70 16.22 -4.86
CA ASP A 45 19.99 17.63 -5.18
C ASP A 45 19.03 18.59 -4.44
N GLY A 46 18.03 18.08 -3.73
CA GLY A 46 17.10 18.86 -2.92
C GLY A 46 15.66 18.35 -2.94
N ASN A 47 14.80 19.07 -2.22
CA ASN A 47 13.39 18.71 -2.08
C ASN A 47 12.61 18.92 -3.39
N ILE A 48 11.63 18.06 -3.63
CA ILE A 48 10.73 18.12 -4.78
C ILE A 48 9.32 18.46 -4.30
N ASP A 49 8.77 19.57 -4.78
CA ASP A 49 7.37 19.92 -4.54
C ASP A 49 6.47 19.12 -5.48
N ALA A 50 5.76 18.12 -4.94
CA ALA A 50 4.88 17.24 -5.69
C ALA A 50 3.75 17.95 -6.46
N LYS A 51 3.45 19.22 -6.13
CA LYS A 51 2.40 20.02 -6.78
C LYS A 51 2.94 20.96 -7.87
N LYS A 52 4.22 21.31 -7.82
CA LYS A 52 4.79 22.38 -8.67
C LYS A 52 5.91 21.90 -9.57
N ASP A 53 6.62 20.85 -9.19
CA ASP A 53 7.76 20.36 -9.97
C ASP A 53 7.27 19.68 -11.25
N SER A 54 7.57 20.29 -12.40
CA SER A 54 7.14 19.79 -13.71
C SER A 54 7.62 18.38 -14.02
N ARG A 55 8.66 17.89 -13.32
CA ARG A 55 9.20 16.54 -13.52
C ARG A 55 8.30 15.46 -12.95
N VAL A 56 7.55 15.72 -11.87
CA VAL A 56 6.60 14.75 -11.25
C VAL A 56 5.16 14.91 -11.74
N LEU A 57 4.83 16.03 -12.37
CA LEU A 57 3.50 16.29 -12.96
C LEU A 57 3.28 15.47 -14.24
N PRO A 58 2.02 15.32 -14.71
CA PRO A 58 1.73 14.59 -15.95
C PRO A 58 2.58 15.07 -17.12
N LYS A 59 3.12 14.12 -17.91
CA LYS A 59 4.12 14.34 -18.98
C LYS A 59 5.54 14.70 -18.51
N GLY A 60 5.75 14.89 -17.21
CA GLY A 60 7.06 15.07 -16.61
C GLY A 60 7.92 13.80 -16.66
N LYS A 61 9.24 13.96 -16.62
CA LYS A 61 10.19 12.84 -16.77
C LYS A 61 10.17 11.81 -15.63
N PHE A 62 9.67 12.16 -14.44
CA PHE A 62 9.50 11.23 -13.33
C PHE A 62 8.11 10.58 -13.36
N PHE A 63 7.12 11.22 -14.00
CA PHE A 63 5.77 10.72 -14.07
C PHE A 63 5.68 9.49 -14.98
N VAL A 64 5.06 8.43 -14.46
CA VAL A 64 4.79 7.21 -15.25
C VAL A 64 3.30 7.16 -15.60
N SER A 65 2.45 7.25 -14.57
CA SER A 65 1.00 7.12 -14.74
C SER A 65 0.28 7.54 -13.47
N SER A 66 -1.00 7.89 -13.60
CA SER A 66 -1.88 8.16 -12.46
C SER A 66 -3.29 7.69 -12.77
N ARG A 67 -4.04 7.32 -11.72
CA ARG A 67 -5.44 6.93 -11.85
C ARG A 67 -6.26 7.31 -10.63
N ILE A 68 -7.45 7.86 -10.89
CA ILE A 68 -8.50 8.05 -9.88
C ILE A 68 -9.17 6.71 -9.62
N ILE A 69 -9.41 6.42 -8.34
CA ILE A 69 -9.98 5.18 -7.83
C ILE A 69 -11.30 5.56 -7.14
N SER A 70 -12.42 5.32 -7.82
CA SER A 70 -13.74 5.79 -7.37
C SER A 70 -14.58 4.72 -6.69
N SER A 71 -14.27 3.43 -6.86
CA SER A 71 -15.15 2.32 -6.43
C SER A 71 -14.56 1.44 -5.34
N TYR A 72 -13.32 1.68 -4.90
CA TYR A 72 -12.69 0.85 -3.88
C TYR A 72 -12.93 1.42 -2.48
N SER A 73 -13.52 0.60 -1.61
CA SER A 73 -13.62 0.84 -0.18
C SER A 73 -12.63 -0.05 0.57
N TYR A 74 -11.95 0.51 1.56
CA TYR A 74 -11.05 -0.30 2.39
C TYR A 74 -11.90 -1.26 3.22
N PRO A 75 -11.48 -2.53 3.38
CA PRO A 75 -12.12 -3.42 4.34
C PRO A 75 -12.12 -2.78 5.74
N GLN A 76 -13.21 -2.92 6.48
CA GLN A 76 -13.37 -2.35 7.84
C GLN A 76 -13.13 -0.83 7.91
N ASP A 77 -13.20 -0.11 6.79
CA ASP A 77 -12.79 1.30 6.68
C ASP A 77 -11.37 1.56 7.23
N SER A 78 -10.53 0.52 7.26
CA SER A 78 -9.19 0.51 7.84
C SER A 78 -8.15 0.26 6.76
N TRP A 79 -7.02 0.97 6.89
CA TRP A 79 -5.85 0.79 6.04
C TRP A 79 -4.62 0.97 6.92
N GLN A 80 -3.69 0.02 6.84
CA GLN A 80 -2.50 -0.01 7.69
C GLN A 80 -1.20 0.12 6.90
N GLY A 81 -1.16 -0.33 5.65
CA GLY A 81 -0.10 0.03 4.73
C GLY A 81 -0.31 -0.50 3.32
N MET A 82 0.59 -0.13 2.41
CA MET A 82 0.57 -0.52 1.01
C MET A 82 1.94 -1.02 0.58
N GLU A 83 1.96 -2.05 -0.28
CA GLU A 83 3.17 -2.48 -0.95
C GLU A 83 2.93 -2.77 -2.45
N LEU A 84 3.94 -2.52 -3.29
CA LEU A 84 3.88 -2.73 -4.74
C LEU A 84 4.71 -3.94 -5.14
N SER A 85 4.11 -4.84 -5.93
CA SER A 85 4.79 -6.04 -6.45
C SER A 85 6.05 -5.73 -7.28
N ASN A 86 6.83 -6.76 -7.58
CA ASN A 86 7.94 -6.66 -8.52
C ASN A 86 7.45 -6.49 -9.97
N ARG A 87 8.30 -5.90 -10.80
CA ARG A 87 8.04 -5.83 -12.23
C ARG A 87 8.18 -7.20 -12.87
N THR A 88 7.15 -7.60 -13.59
CA THR A 88 7.17 -8.75 -14.48
C THR A 88 7.34 -8.29 -15.93
N LYS A 89 7.43 -9.22 -16.89
CA LYS A 89 7.37 -8.88 -18.33
C LYS A 89 6.06 -8.17 -18.71
N ALA A 90 4.97 -8.44 -17.98
CA ALA A 90 3.68 -7.76 -18.12
C ALA A 90 3.61 -6.43 -17.35
N GLY A 91 4.67 -6.03 -16.65
CA GLY A 91 4.72 -4.86 -15.79
C GLY A 91 4.46 -5.17 -14.33
N TYR A 92 4.15 -4.13 -13.56
CA TYR A 92 3.66 -4.25 -12.21
C TYR A 92 2.21 -4.65 -12.24
N ASN A 93 1.88 -5.75 -11.58
CA ASN A 93 0.53 -6.31 -11.69
C ASN A 93 -0.27 -6.00 -10.43
N TRP A 94 0.35 -6.07 -9.27
CA TRP A 94 -0.37 -6.11 -8.00
C TRP A 94 0.11 -5.07 -7.00
N VAL A 95 -0.86 -4.48 -6.30
CA VAL A 95 -0.70 -3.77 -5.04
C VAL A 95 -1.28 -4.64 -3.94
N TYR A 96 -0.61 -4.66 -2.79
CA TYR A 96 -1.08 -5.32 -1.58
C TYR A 96 -1.37 -4.27 -0.51
N LEU A 97 -2.48 -4.44 0.20
CA LEU A 97 -2.87 -3.58 1.32
C LEU A 97 -3.16 -4.43 2.54
N THR A 98 -2.90 -3.90 3.73
CA THR A 98 -3.36 -4.48 4.99
C THR A 98 -4.45 -3.61 5.62
N SER A 99 -5.37 -4.26 6.33
CA SER A 99 -6.47 -3.65 7.06
C SER A 99 -6.77 -4.44 8.35
N GLY A 100 -7.17 -3.70 9.38
CA GLY A 100 -7.57 -4.23 10.69
C GLY A 100 -7.08 -3.32 11.81
N GLN A 101 -8.00 -2.72 12.57
CA GLN A 101 -7.74 -1.98 13.82
C GLN A 101 -7.63 -2.96 15.01
N PRO A 102 -7.31 -2.51 16.24
CA PRO A 102 -7.31 -3.40 17.40
C PRO A 102 -8.62 -4.19 17.54
N GLY A 103 -8.51 -5.52 17.47
CA GLY A 103 -9.64 -6.46 17.63
C GLY A 103 -10.41 -6.79 16.33
N ASP A 104 -10.05 -6.16 15.22
CA ASP A 104 -10.51 -6.55 13.90
C ASP A 104 -9.85 -7.86 13.44
N THR A 105 -10.54 -8.62 12.60
CA THR A 105 -9.88 -9.66 11.82
C THR A 105 -8.86 -9.03 10.87
N THR A 106 -7.62 -9.53 10.88
CA THR A 106 -6.58 -9.16 9.92
C THR A 106 -7.06 -9.43 8.49
N LYS A 107 -6.98 -8.42 7.62
CA LYS A 107 -7.31 -8.53 6.19
C LYS A 107 -6.15 -8.12 5.31
N ILE A 108 -5.86 -8.96 4.32
CA ILE A 108 -4.88 -8.66 3.27
C ILE A 108 -5.63 -8.55 1.95
N VAL A 109 -5.41 -7.45 1.24
CA VAL A 109 -6.05 -7.18 -0.06
C VAL A 109 -5.00 -7.29 -1.16
N ARG A 110 -5.34 -7.96 -2.27
CA ARG A 110 -4.60 -7.92 -3.53
C ARG A 110 -5.45 -7.21 -4.57
N ALA A 111 -4.91 -6.19 -5.19
CA ALA A 111 -5.59 -5.44 -6.24
C ALA A 111 -4.66 -5.22 -7.44
N PRO A 112 -5.17 -5.13 -8.68
CA PRO A 112 -4.35 -4.67 -9.78
C PRO A 112 -3.78 -3.30 -9.44
N TRP A 113 -2.54 -3.00 -9.85
CA TRP A 113 -1.81 -1.82 -9.35
C TRP A 113 -2.56 -0.48 -9.53
N ASN A 114 -3.45 -0.41 -10.51
CA ASN A 114 -4.25 0.77 -10.84
C ASN A 114 -5.74 0.61 -10.47
N PHE A 115 -6.11 -0.48 -9.81
CA PHE A 115 -7.46 -0.76 -9.32
C PHE A 115 -8.54 -0.76 -10.44
N SER A 116 -8.20 -1.14 -11.70
CA SER A 116 -9.23 -1.34 -12.75
C SER A 116 -10.00 -2.64 -12.63
N SER A 117 -9.26 -3.74 -12.80
CA SER A 117 -9.75 -5.06 -13.14
C SER A 117 -8.54 -6.01 -13.09
N PRO A 118 -8.65 -7.19 -12.48
CA PRO A 118 -9.85 -7.67 -11.76
C PRO A 118 -10.19 -6.82 -10.53
N ALA A 119 -11.37 -7.02 -9.96
CA ALA A 119 -11.73 -6.37 -8.70
C ALA A 119 -10.73 -6.76 -7.60
N PRO A 120 -10.48 -5.90 -6.59
CA PRO A 120 -9.66 -6.27 -5.45
C PRO A 120 -10.18 -7.52 -4.75
N GLU A 121 -9.27 -8.44 -4.44
CA GLU A 121 -9.54 -9.66 -3.68
C GLU A 121 -9.09 -9.44 -2.24
N THR A 122 -9.86 -9.96 -1.27
CA THR A 122 -9.56 -9.81 0.16
C THR A 122 -9.49 -11.17 0.81
N LEU A 123 -8.38 -11.44 1.50
CA LEU A 123 -8.21 -12.59 2.37
C LEU A 123 -8.44 -12.17 3.82
N ASN A 124 -9.18 -13.00 4.55
CA ASN A 124 -9.26 -12.93 6.01
C ASN A 124 -8.17 -13.84 6.56
N VAL A 125 -7.26 -13.29 7.35
CA VAL A 125 -6.15 -14.04 7.93
C VAL A 125 -6.41 -14.21 9.42
N SER A 126 -6.49 -15.46 9.86
CA SER A 126 -6.56 -15.77 11.29
C SER A 126 -5.15 -15.75 11.87
N ILE A 127 -4.99 -15.18 13.06
CA ILE A 127 -3.74 -15.18 13.84
C ILE A 127 -3.95 -16.06 15.07
N PRO A 128 -3.66 -17.38 14.98
CA PRO A 128 -3.98 -18.32 16.04
C PRO A 128 -3.26 -17.99 17.34
N GLY A 129 -3.98 -18.08 18.45
CA GLY A 129 -3.42 -17.85 19.79
C GLY A 129 -3.22 -16.38 20.14
N MET A 130 -3.65 -15.45 19.29
CA MET A 130 -3.58 -14.01 19.57
C MET A 130 -4.94 -13.46 19.98
N GLY A 131 -4.92 -12.56 20.97
CA GLY A 131 -6.09 -11.81 21.41
C GLY A 131 -6.42 -10.65 20.45
N ALA A 132 -6.95 -9.56 21.01
CA ALA A 132 -7.12 -8.33 20.25
C ALA A 132 -5.77 -7.83 19.76
N HIS A 133 -5.66 -7.57 18.46
CA HIS A 133 -4.44 -7.13 17.82
C HIS A 133 -4.76 -6.16 16.69
N GLU A 134 -3.78 -5.34 16.31
CA GLU A 134 -3.81 -4.46 15.15
C GLU A 134 -2.95 -5.05 14.02
N THR A 135 -3.39 -4.88 12.77
CA THR A 135 -2.59 -5.26 11.61
C THR A 135 -1.70 -4.11 11.19
N GLU A 136 -0.48 -4.40 10.77
CA GLU A 136 0.47 -3.39 10.28
C GLU A 136 0.78 -3.53 8.79
N ALA A 137 1.55 -2.59 8.26
CA ALA A 137 1.89 -2.51 6.83
C ALA A 137 2.49 -3.83 6.26
N PRO A 138 2.17 -4.18 5.00
CA PRO A 138 2.71 -5.37 4.36
C PRO A 138 4.10 -5.12 3.77
N GLN A 139 4.87 -6.19 3.58
CA GLN A 139 6.10 -6.22 2.80
C GLN A 139 6.15 -7.45 1.91
N LEU A 140 6.57 -7.30 0.65
CA LEU A 140 6.63 -8.40 -0.31
C LEU A 140 8.04 -8.95 -0.42
N TYR A 141 8.20 -10.26 -0.22
CA TYR A 141 9.48 -10.94 -0.42
C TYR A 141 9.28 -12.39 -0.86
N GLY A 142 10.05 -12.84 -1.87
CA GLY A 142 9.89 -14.17 -2.46
C GLY A 142 8.45 -14.44 -2.90
N ASP A 143 7.89 -15.56 -2.48
CA ASP A 143 6.51 -15.97 -2.79
C ASP A 143 5.50 -15.52 -1.72
N ASN A 144 5.93 -14.73 -0.73
CA ASN A 144 5.14 -14.39 0.44
C ASN A 144 4.78 -12.91 0.53
N VAL A 145 3.66 -12.66 1.19
CA VAL A 145 3.29 -11.35 1.74
C VAL A 145 3.56 -11.42 3.23
N TYR A 146 4.53 -10.64 3.71
CA TYR A 146 4.79 -10.45 5.12
C TYR A 146 3.96 -9.27 5.63
N PHE A 147 3.56 -9.30 6.90
CA PHE A 147 2.85 -8.21 7.54
C PHE A 147 3.12 -8.24 9.05
N GLY A 148 3.09 -7.06 9.66
CA GLY A 148 3.21 -6.95 11.11
C GLY A 148 1.88 -7.18 11.81
N ILE A 149 1.96 -7.67 13.04
CA ILE A 149 0.85 -7.68 13.99
C ILE A 149 1.33 -7.04 15.28
N GLU A 150 0.55 -6.09 15.79
CA GLU A 150 0.77 -5.45 17.08
C GLU A 150 -0.23 -5.96 18.10
N GLU A 151 0.28 -6.44 19.24
CA GLU A 151 -0.51 -6.91 20.37
C GLU A 151 -0.30 -5.97 21.56
N GLU A 152 -1.37 -5.30 21.99
CA GLU A 152 -1.37 -4.51 23.21
C GLU A 152 -1.49 -5.43 24.44
N LEU A 153 -0.52 -5.33 25.35
CA LEU A 153 -0.47 -6.08 26.60
C LEU A 153 -1.18 -5.31 27.72
N SER A 154 -1.66 -6.03 28.73
CA SER A 154 -2.39 -5.45 29.88
C SER A 154 -1.66 -4.33 30.65
N ASN A 155 -0.33 -4.22 30.50
CA ASN A 155 0.49 -3.18 31.11
C ASN A 155 0.67 -1.93 30.20
N GLY A 156 -0.03 -1.86 29.06
CA GLY A 156 0.09 -0.79 28.07
C GLY A 156 1.37 -0.86 27.23
N SER A 157 2.10 -1.98 27.26
CA SER A 157 3.22 -2.23 26.34
C SER A 157 2.75 -3.02 25.12
N HIS A 158 3.53 -2.98 24.05
CA HIS A 158 3.16 -3.58 22.78
C HIS A 158 4.20 -4.62 22.35
N ASN A 159 3.74 -5.80 21.97
CA ASN A 159 4.55 -6.79 21.27
C ASN A 159 4.31 -6.67 19.77
N HIS A 160 5.37 -6.83 18.98
CA HIS A 160 5.28 -6.81 17.53
C HIS A 160 5.77 -8.14 16.96
N TYR A 161 4.99 -8.69 16.04
CA TYR A 161 5.26 -9.95 15.39
C TYR A 161 5.22 -9.77 13.88
N VAL A 162 5.96 -10.61 13.15
CA VAL A 162 5.89 -10.67 11.69
C VAL A 162 5.31 -12.00 11.28
N TYR A 163 4.20 -11.94 10.55
CA TYR A 163 3.54 -13.10 9.95
C TYR A 163 3.71 -13.07 8.43
N SER A 164 3.37 -14.18 7.79
CA SER A 164 3.35 -14.26 6.34
C SER A 164 2.24 -15.15 5.83
N ILE A 165 1.70 -14.80 4.67
CA ILE A 165 0.87 -15.67 3.84
C ILE A 165 1.54 -15.89 2.48
N SER A 166 1.21 -17.01 1.83
CA SER A 166 1.63 -17.23 0.45
C SER A 166 0.84 -16.32 -0.49
N LYS A 167 1.50 -15.76 -1.52
CA LYS A 167 0.83 -15.02 -2.60
C LYS A 167 -0.15 -15.88 -3.40
N SER A 168 0.00 -17.21 -3.34
CA SER A 168 -0.89 -18.17 -4.00
C SER A 168 -2.24 -18.34 -3.32
N GLU A 169 -2.44 -17.77 -2.12
CA GLU A 169 -3.73 -17.80 -1.42
C GLU A 169 -4.79 -16.92 -2.09
N PHE A 170 -4.37 -16.03 -2.99
CA PHE A 170 -5.22 -15.14 -3.77
C PHE A 170 -5.48 -15.68 -5.18
#